data_AF-A0A373FEX2-F1
#
_entry.id   AF-A0A373FEX2-F1
#
_cell.length_a   1.000
_cell.length_b   1.000
_cell.length_c   1.000
_cell.angle_alpha   90.00
_cell.angle_beta   90.00
_cell.angle_gamma   90.00
#
_symmetry.space_group_name_H-M   'P 1'
#
loop_
_entity.id
_entity.type
_entity.pdbx_description
1 polymer ?
#
loop_
_entity_poly.entity_id
_entity_poly.type
_entity_poly.pdbx_seq_one_letter_code
_entity_poly.pdbx_strand_id
1 'polypeptide(L)'
;MTAAAQERLQAALGQVNQAQAVLALAHVLKAESMGQVAMYRVFQQQLELLDGDDPGCDALADTMDLIWGGGWAKGRALFEQELSTERLARE
;
A
#
# COMPACT_ATOMS: atom_id res chain seq x y z
N MET A 1 -5.02 -2.31 14.79
CA MET A 1 -3.76 -2.18 14.03
C MET A 1 -3.93 -1.29 12.79
N THR A 2 -5.06 -1.34 12.08
CA THR A 2 -5.30 -0.53 10.86
C THR A 2 -5.32 0.98 11.09
N ALA A 3 -5.96 1.48 12.16
CA ALA A 3 -6.03 2.92 12.43
C ALA A 3 -4.64 3.60 12.55
N ALA A 4 -3.68 2.98 13.23
CA ALA A 4 -2.32 3.49 13.35
C ALA A 4 -1.55 3.44 12.01
N ALA A 5 -1.84 2.45 11.16
CA ALA A 5 -1.25 2.38 9.82
C ALA A 5 -1.83 3.46 8.90
N GLN A 6 -3.14 3.75 9.02
CA GLN A 6 -3.81 4.83 8.31
C GLN A 6 -3.17 6.19 8.62
N GLU A 7 -2.97 6.49 9.91
CA GLU A 7 -2.35 7.74 10.36
C GLU A 7 -0.91 7.87 9.84
N ARG A 8 -0.12 6.79 9.93
CA ARG A 8 1.25 6.78 9.41
C ARG A 8 1.29 6.93 7.88
N LEU A 9 0.29 6.39 7.17
CA LEU A 9 0.18 6.53 5.71
C LEU A 9 -0.14 7.96 5.32
N GLN A 10 -1.07 8.62 6.02
CA GLN A 10 -1.35 10.05 5.83
C GLN A 10 -0.10 10.91 6.10
N ALA A 11 0.66 10.59 7.16
CA ALA A 11 1.91 11.28 7.44
C ALA A 11 2.97 11.07 6.34
N ALA A 12 3.01 9.89 5.71
CA ALA A 12 3.89 9.61 4.57
C ALA A 12 3.48 10.40 3.31
N LEU A 13 2.18 10.56 3.07
CA LEU A 13 1.65 11.40 1.97
C LEU A 13 1.91 12.89 2.18
N GLY A 14 2.11 13.34 3.42
CA GLY A 14 2.53 14.72 3.71
C GLY A 14 4.01 15.01 3.43
N GLN A 15 4.82 14.02 3.04
CA GLN A 15 6.25 14.21 2.77
C GLN A 15 6.50 14.79 1.39
N VAL A 16 7.63 15.50 1.22
CA VAL A 16 8.05 16.07 -0.07
C VAL A 16 8.21 15.00 -1.15
N ASN A 17 8.72 13.82 -0.79
CA ASN A 17 8.81 12.66 -1.68
C ASN A 17 7.84 11.57 -1.23
N GLN A 18 6.57 11.72 -1.64
CA GLN A 18 5.47 10.84 -1.26
C GLN A 18 5.73 9.39 -1.68
N ALA A 19 6.14 9.15 -2.93
CA ALA A 19 6.41 7.81 -3.45
C ALA A 19 7.46 7.07 -2.59
N GLN A 20 8.57 7.73 -2.26
CA GLN A 20 9.59 7.14 -1.41
C GLN A 20 9.08 6.89 0.02
N ALA A 21 8.34 7.84 0.60
CA ALA A 21 7.83 7.74 1.96
C ALA A 21 6.77 6.62 2.11
N VAL A 22 5.85 6.51 1.16
CA VAL A 22 4.79 5.51 1.13
C VAL A 22 5.38 4.11 0.95
N LEU A 23 6.34 3.94 0.03
CA LEU A 23 7.04 2.66 -0.14
C LEU A 23 7.84 2.27 1.10
N ALA A 24 8.57 3.21 1.71
CA ALA A 24 9.30 2.96 2.94
C ALA A 24 8.36 2.53 4.07
N LEU A 25 7.19 3.17 4.19
CA LEU A 25 6.18 2.77 5.16
C LEU A 25 5.68 1.34 4.90
N ALA A 26 5.40 0.96 3.65
CA ALA A 26 4.96 -0.40 3.33
C ALA A 26 6.00 -1.45 3.77
N HIS A 27 7.29 -1.18 3.58
CA HIS A 27 8.36 -2.03 4.11
C HIS A 27 8.36 -2.12 5.64
N VAL A 28 8.17 -1.00 6.33
CA VAL A 28 8.10 -0.97 7.80
C VAL A 28 6.91 -1.75 8.31
N LEU A 29 5.71 -1.54 7.74
CA LEU A 29 4.51 -2.28 8.12
C LEU A 29 4.68 -3.79 7.89
N LYS A 30 5.34 -4.18 6.79
CA LYS A 30 5.68 -5.59 6.54
C LYS A 30 6.64 -6.13 7.61
N ALA A 31 7.68 -5.37 7.97
CA ALA A 31 8.62 -5.75 9.03
C ALA A 31 7.93 -5.86 10.40
N GLU A 32 6.89 -5.07 10.65
CA GLU A 32 5.98 -5.16 11.80
C GLU A 32 4.95 -6.31 11.66
N SER A 33 5.15 -7.24 10.71
CA SER A 33 4.32 -8.41 10.46
C SER A 33 2.88 -8.10 10.02
N MET A 34 2.63 -6.92 9.44
CA MET A 34 1.34 -6.66 8.80
C MET A 34 1.15 -7.56 7.58
N GLY A 35 0.03 -8.28 7.57
CA GLY A 35 -0.35 -9.16 6.45
C GLY A 35 -0.67 -8.39 5.17
N GLN A 36 -0.46 -9.04 4.02
CA GLN A 36 -0.65 -8.46 2.69
C GLN A 36 -2.06 -7.92 2.46
N VAL A 37 -3.11 -8.67 2.79
CA VAL A 37 -4.51 -8.22 2.62
C VAL A 37 -4.82 -7.01 3.49
N ALA A 38 -4.42 -7.06 4.77
CA ALA A 38 -4.62 -5.95 5.69
C ALA A 38 -3.90 -4.67 5.20
N MET A 39 -2.67 -4.82 4.71
CA MET A 39 -1.90 -3.72 4.14
C MET A 39 -2.57 -3.17 2.88
N TYR A 40 -2.95 -4.03 1.93
CA TYR A 40 -3.61 -3.62 0.69
C TYR A 40 -4.89 -2.82 0.97
N ARG A 41 -5.70 -3.26 1.94
CA ARG A 41 -6.93 -2.56 2.35
C ARG A 41 -6.67 -1.17 2.93
N VAL A 42 -5.63 -1.00 3.75
CA VAL A 42 -5.27 0.32 4.30
C VAL A 42 -4.92 1.29 3.17
N PHE A 43 -4.14 0.82 2.19
CA PHE A 43 -3.71 1.65 1.06
C PHE A 43 -4.88 1.94 0.10
N GLN A 44 -5.70 0.93 -0.18
CA GLN A 44 -6.92 1.09 -0.99
C GLN A 44 -7.88 2.12 -0.37
N GLN A 45 -8.16 2.00 0.93
CA GLN A 45 -9.03 2.95 1.63
C GLN A 45 -8.48 4.37 1.58
N GLN A 46 -7.15 4.54 1.68
CA GLN A 46 -6.55 5.86 1.57
C GLN A 46 -6.63 6.41 0.13
N LEU A 47 -6.47 5.57 -0.88
CA LEU A 47 -6.59 5.96 -2.29
C LEU A 47 -8.03 6.42 -2.61
N GLU A 48 -9.04 5.73 -2.09
CA GLU A 48 -10.45 6.09 -2.24
C GLU A 48 -10.82 7.44 -1.60
N LEU A 49 -10.00 7.96 -0.67
CA LEU A 49 -10.20 9.24 0.00
C LEU A 49 -9.49 10.42 -0.70
N LEU A 50 -8.59 10.15 -1.64
CA LEU A 50 -7.88 11.21 -2.37
C LEU A 50 -8.67 11.66 -3.59
N ASP A 51 -8.52 12.94 -3.94
CA ASP A 51 -8.98 13.44 -5.22
C ASP A 51 -8.12 12.87 -6.35
N GLY A 52 -8.71 12.64 -7.53
CA GLY A 52 -8.02 12.00 -8.65
C GLY A 52 -6.79 12.75 -9.19
N ASP A 53 -6.67 14.05 -8.89
CA ASP A 53 -5.52 14.89 -9.27
C ASP A 53 -4.47 15.00 -8.14
N ASP A 54 -4.67 14.33 -7.00
CA ASP A 54 -3.71 14.34 -5.88
C ASP A 54 -2.44 13.56 -6.28
N PRO A 55 -1.24 14.16 -6.18
CA PRO A 55 0.03 13.48 -6.49
C PRO A 55 0.27 12.20 -5.66
N GLY A 56 -0.42 12.08 -4.52
CA GLY A 56 -0.40 10.90 -3.67
C GLY A 56 -1.10 9.68 -4.27
N CYS A 57 -1.99 9.88 -5.25
CA CYS A 57 -2.66 8.79 -5.96
C CYS A 57 -1.65 7.88 -6.68
N ASP A 58 -0.68 8.46 -7.40
CA ASP A 58 0.37 7.70 -8.09
C ASP A 58 1.26 6.95 -7.09
N ALA A 59 1.66 7.61 -6.00
CA ALA A 59 2.48 7.00 -4.95
C ALA A 59 1.77 5.80 -4.29
N LEU A 60 0.46 5.89 -4.06
CA LEU A 60 -0.34 4.80 -3.53
C LEU A 60 -0.52 3.67 -4.55
N ALA A 61 -0.91 3.98 -5.79
CA ALA A 61 -1.14 2.99 -6.84
C ALA A 61 0.12 2.17 -7.12
N ASP A 62 1.27 2.82 -7.30
CA ASP A 62 2.55 2.16 -7.52
C ASP A 62 2.91 1.24 -6.34
N THR A 63 2.66 1.67 -5.11
CA THR A 63 2.94 0.84 -3.93
C THR A 63 1.94 -0.32 -3.82
N MET A 64 0.68 -0.11 -4.17
CA MET A 64 -0.36 -1.15 -4.21
C MET A 64 -0.03 -2.24 -5.23
N ASP A 65 0.57 -1.92 -6.38
CA ASP A 65 1.05 -2.91 -7.36
C ASP A 65 2.13 -3.81 -6.76
N LEU A 66 3.03 -3.26 -5.95
CA LEU A 66 4.05 -4.03 -5.26
C LEU A 66 3.48 -4.89 -4.14
N ILE A 67 2.46 -4.40 -3.42
CA ILE A 67 1.73 -5.17 -2.41
C ILE A 67 0.93 -6.30 -3.07
N TRP A 68 0.29 -6.04 -4.21
CA TRP A 68 -0.43 -7.03 -5.00
C TRP A 68 0.53 -8.13 -5.48
N GLY A 69 1.68 -7.76 -6.02
CA GLY A 69 2.67 -8.71 -6.52
C GLY A 69 2.41 -9.13 -7.96
N GLY A 70 2.96 -10.28 -8.36
CA GLY A 70 2.74 -10.83 -9.70
C GLY A 70 3.32 -10.00 -10.84
N GLY A 71 2.62 -10.00 -11.98
CA GLY A 71 3.01 -9.26 -13.19
C GLY A 71 3.09 -7.74 -12.98
N TRP A 72 2.28 -7.21 -12.08
CA TRP A 72 2.24 -5.78 -11.73
C TRP A 72 3.53 -5.34 -11.02
N ALA A 73 4.02 -6.15 -10.08
CA ALA A 73 5.22 -5.83 -9.35
C ALA A 73 6.53 -6.05 -10.13
N LYS A 74 6.51 -6.64 -11.33
CA LYS A 74 7.70 -6.87 -12.18
C LYS A 74 8.89 -7.49 -11.43
N GLY A 75 8.63 -8.45 -10.55
CA GLY A 75 9.64 -9.12 -9.73
C GLY A 75 10.12 -8.33 -8.48
N ARG A 76 9.46 -7.22 -8.15
CA ARG A 76 9.74 -6.36 -6.98
C ARG A 76 8.64 -6.46 -5.92
N ALA A 77 7.87 -7.54 -5.93
CA ALA A 77 6.74 -7.73 -5.03
C ALA A 77 7.18 -7.62 -3.56
N LEU A 78 6.36 -6.96 -2.73
CA LEU A 78 6.60 -6.88 -1.29
C LEU A 78 6.37 -8.23 -0.61
N PHE A 79 5.46 -9.04 -1.15
CA PHE A 79 5.09 -10.35 -0.63
C PHE A 79 5.41 -11.45 -1.66
N GLU A 80 5.73 -12.65 -1.17
CA GLU A 80 6.09 -13.78 -2.04
C GLU A 80 4.92 -14.26 -2.89
N GLN A 81 3.70 -14.18 -2.35
CA GLN A 81 2.49 -14.62 -3.04
C GLN A 81 1.79 -13.44 -3.69
N GLU A 82 1.46 -13.58 -4.96
CA GLU A 82 0.56 -12.66 -5.64
C GLU A 82 -0.81 -12.64 -4.94
N LEU A 83 -1.38 -11.45 -4.78
CA LEU A 83 -2.73 -11.24 -4.29
C LEU A 83 -3.73 -11.55 -5.39
N SER A 84 -4.90 -12.04 -5.01
CA SER A 84 -6.01 -12.23 -5.95
C SER A 84 -7.27 -11.60 -5.40
N THR A 85 -8.18 -11.26 -6.30
CA THR A 85 -9.50 -10.72 -5.95
C THR A 85 -10.27 -11.69 -5.04
N GLU A 86 -10.13 -13.01 -5.25
CA GLU A 86 -10.76 -14.02 -4.38
C GLU A 86 -10.18 -13.99 -2.97
N ARG A 87 -8.86 -13.81 -2.82
CA ARG A 87 -8.23 -13.74 -1.49
C ARG A 87 -8.63 -12.44 -0.78
N LEU A 88 -8.66 -11.33 -1.51
CA LEU A 88 -9.12 -10.03 -0.99
C LEU A 88 -10.59 -10.05 -0.52
N ALA A 89 -11.44 -10.85 -1.16
CA ALA A 89 -12.87 -10.98 -0.80
C ALA A 89 -13.14 -11.94 0.37
N ARG A 90 -12.20 -12.84 0.70
CA ARG A 90 -12.38 -13.91 1.71
C ARG A 90 -11.88 -13.54 3.10
N GLU A 91 -10.84 -12.73 3.16
CA GLU A 91 -10.23 -12.22 4.40
C GLU A 91 -10.86 -10.88 4.83
#